data_AF-A0A1H6FVN4-F1
#
_entry.id   AF-A0A1H6FVN4-F1
#
_cell.length_a   1.000
_cell.length_b   1.000
_cell.length_c   1.000
_cell.angle_alpha   90.00
_cell.angle_beta   90.00
_cell.angle_gamma   90.00
#
_symmetry.space_group_name_H-M   'P 1'
#
loop_
_entity.id
_entity.type
_entity.pdbx_description
1 polymer ?
#
loop_
_entity_poly.entity_id
_entity_poly.type
_entity_poly.pdbx_seq_one_letter_code
_entity_poly.pdbx_strand_id
1 'polypeptide(L)' 'MIRRIFTAHPASVGESYGAHFFHALSFAAAMLAGTIACFIHALIPSLFEKTGSRIITRLHDRMVVNRARLSARPDPIN' A
#
# COMPACT_ATOMS: atom_id res chain seq x y z
N MET A 1 15.46 -11.74 17.49
CA MET A 1 14.72 -10.47 17.69
C MET A 1 13.81 -10.08 16.52
N ILE A 2 14.16 -10.36 15.25
CA ILE A 2 13.31 -10.04 14.08
C ILE A 2 11.96 -10.79 14.07
N ARG A 3 11.92 -12.05 14.52
CA ARG A 3 10.67 -12.85 14.55
C ARG A 3 9.56 -12.22 15.40
N ARG A 4 9.89 -11.56 16.52
CA ARG A 4 8.87 -10.96 17.43
C ARG A 4 8.15 -9.76 16.83
N ILE A 5 8.78 -8.99 15.93
CA ILE A 5 8.14 -7.84 15.29
C ILE A 5 7.13 -8.31 14.23
N PHE A 6 7.42 -9.41 13.54
CA PHE A 6 6.56 -9.96 12.48
C PHE A 6 5.53 -10.98 12.97
N THR A 7 5.71 -11.62 14.13
CA THR A 7 4.78 -12.67 14.63
C THR A 7 4.02 -12.33 15.91
N ALA A 8 4.30 -11.22 16.61
CA ALA A 8 3.53 -10.85 17.81
C ALA A 8 2.22 -10.10 17.48
N HIS A 9 2.13 -9.43 16.33
CA HIS A 9 0.90 -8.77 15.89
C HIS A 9 -0.17 -9.70 15.25
N PRO A 10 0.17 -10.70 14.41
CA PRO A 10 -0.86 -11.52 13.73
C PRO A 10 -1.63 -12.48 14.66
N ALA A 11 -1.17 -12.72 15.89
CA ALA A 11 -1.89 -13.57 16.83
C ALA A 11 -3.12 -12.88 17.49
N SER A 12 -3.27 -11.56 17.35
CA SER A 12 -4.36 -10.82 18.02
C SER A 12 -5.52 -10.42 17.10
N VAL A 13 -5.54 -10.85 15.82
CA VAL A 13 -6.53 -10.33 14.84
C VAL A 13 -7.18 -11.36 13.91
N GLY A 14 -6.79 -12.64 13.93
CA GLY A 14 -7.53 -13.69 13.18
C GLY A 14 -7.48 -13.60 11.64
N GLU A 15 -6.63 -12.74 11.05
CA GLU A 15 -6.31 -12.75 9.63
C GLU A 15 -5.03 -13.55 9.35
N SER A 16 -4.96 -14.24 8.21
CA SER A 16 -3.71 -14.91 7.83
C SER A 16 -2.61 -13.87 7.60
N TYR A 17 -1.45 -14.05 8.24
CA TYR A 17 -0.25 -13.23 8.00
C TYR A 17 0.06 -13.08 6.50
N GLY A 18 -0.26 -14.10 5.71
CA GLY A 18 -0.21 -14.06 4.24
C GLY A 18 -1.03 -12.93 3.63
N ALA A 19 -2.30 -12.76 4.02
CA ALA A 19 -3.15 -11.71 3.47
C ALA A 19 -2.58 -10.31 3.71
N HIS A 20 -2.14 -10.02 4.93
CA HIS A 20 -1.53 -8.73 5.28
C HIS A 20 -0.20 -8.52 4.55
N PHE A 21 0.64 -9.57 4.48
CA PHE A 21 1.90 -9.54 3.76
C PHE A 21 1.70 -9.29 2.26
N PHE A 22 0.76 -9.97 1.61
CA PHE A 22 0.45 -9.76 0.19
C PHE A 22 -0.10 -8.36 -0.07
N HIS A 23 -0.95 -7.84 0.82
CA HIS A 23 -1.46 -6.48 0.70
C HIS A 23 -0.33 -5.45 0.80
N ALA A 24 0.53 -5.55 1.82
CA ALA A 24 1.70 -4.69 1.99
C ALA A 24 2.68 -4.80 0.80
N LEU A 25 2.96 -6.03 0.33
CA LEU A 25 3.83 -6.28 -0.81
C LEU A 25 3.26 -5.67 -2.10
N SER A 26 1.95 -5.74 -2.31
CA SER A 26 1.30 -5.13 -3.48
C SER A 26 1.45 -3.60 -3.51
N PHE A 27 1.39 -2.96 -2.34
CA PHE A 27 1.62 -1.53 -2.19
C PHE A 27 3.08 -1.18 -2.45
N ALA A 28 4.02 -1.93 -1.85
CA ALA A 28 5.45 -1.73 -2.01
C ALA A 28 5.89 -1.90 -3.49
N ALA A 29 5.38 -2.92 -4.17
CA ALA A 29 5.68 -3.16 -5.59
C ALA A 29 5.21 -2.00 -6.48
N ALA A 30 4.02 -1.45 -6.22
CA ALA A 30 3.51 -0.30 -6.95
C ALA A 30 4.36 0.95 -6.69
N MET A 31 4.77 1.21 -5.44
CA MET A 31 5.66 2.33 -5.12
C MET A 31 7.01 2.20 -5.84
N LEU A 32 7.61 1.01 -5.84
CA LEU A 32 8.88 0.75 -6.53
C LEU A 32 8.76 0.99 -8.03
N ALA A 33 7.68 0.54 -8.66
CA ALA A 33 7.41 0.81 -10.08
C ALA A 33 7.28 2.31 -10.37
N GLY A 34 6.60 3.06 -9.48
CA GLY A 34 6.52 4.52 -9.57
C GLY A 34 7.88 5.19 -9.49
N THR A 35 8.73 4.76 -8.56
CA THR A 35 10.11 5.25 -8.42
C THR A 35 10.93 4.99 -9.68
N ILE A 36 10.88 3.77 -10.23
CA ILE A 36 11.59 3.43 -11.47
C ILE A 36 11.10 4.31 -12.63
N ALA A 37 9.79 4.50 -12.76
CA ALA A 37 9.22 5.35 -13.79
C ALA A 37 9.69 6.81 -13.66
N CYS A 38 9.68 7.38 -12.46
CA CYS A 38 10.20 8.72 -12.20
C CYS A 38 11.71 8.83 -12.47
N PHE A 39 12.48 7.81 -12.12
CA PHE A 39 13.92 7.78 -12.36
C PHE A 39 14.23 7.77 -13.86
N ILE A 40 13.56 6.93 -14.63
CA ILE A 40 13.70 6.91 -16.09
C ILE A 40 13.25 8.25 -16.68
N HIS A 41 12.15 8.82 -16.21
CA HIS A 41 11.68 10.14 -16.64
C HIS A 41 12.71 11.25 -16.36
N ALA A 42 13.39 11.21 -15.21
CA ALA A 42 14.44 12.17 -14.89
C ALA A 42 15.64 12.07 -15.85
N LEU A 43 15.93 10.87 -16.37
CA LEU A 43 16.96 10.65 -17.39
C LEU A 43 16.47 11.01 -18.80
N ILE A 44 15.20 10.72 -19.10
CA ILE A 44 14.56 10.89 -20.40
C ILE A 44 13.20 11.57 -20.19
N PRO A 45 13.13 12.91 -20.26
CA PRO A 45 11.92 13.67 -19.90
C PRO A 45 10.68 13.34 -20.74
N SER A 46 10.84 12.76 -21.92
CA SER A 46 9.72 12.36 -22.78
C SER A 46 9.12 10.98 -22.44
N LEU A 47 9.78 10.19 -21.58
CA LEU A 47 9.35 8.85 -21.23
C LEU A 47 8.66 8.85 -19.84
N PHE A 48 7.55 8.13 -19.70
CA PHE A 48 6.82 7.96 -18.43
C PHE A 48 6.28 9.23 -17.74
N GLU A 49 6.03 10.30 -18.50
CA GLU A 49 5.61 11.63 -17.97
C GLU A 49 4.46 11.57 -16.96
N LYS A 50 3.46 10.72 -17.19
CA LYS A 50 2.29 10.57 -16.29
C LYS A 50 2.29 9.28 -15.46
N THR A 51 3.28 8.41 -15.64
CA THR A 51 3.25 7.06 -15.04
C THR A 51 3.48 7.12 -13.54
N GLY A 52 4.47 7.91 -13.09
CA GLY A 52 4.75 8.09 -11.67
C GLY A 52 3.58 8.70 -10.90
N SER A 53 3.05 9.83 -11.42
CA SER A 53 1.91 10.52 -10.80
C SER A 53 0.64 9.68 -10.78
N ARG A 54 0.35 8.92 -11.83
CA ARG A 54 -0.79 7.99 -11.88
C ARG A 54 -0.67 6.86 -10.86
N ILE A 55 0.53 6.32 -10.66
CA ILE A 55 0.79 5.28 -9.65
C ILE A 55 0.54 5.83 -8.25
N ILE A 56 1.09 7.01 -7.93
CA ILE A 56 0.91 7.65 -6.62
C ILE A 56 -0.57 7.97 -6.37
N THR A 57 -1.26 8.54 -7.35
CA THR A 57 -2.70 8.85 -7.23
C THR A 57 -3.50 7.59 -6.93
N ARG A 58 -3.25 6.50 -7.65
CA ARG A 58 -3.92 5.21 -7.40
C ARG A 58 -3.63 4.65 -6.01
N LEU A 59 -2.40 4.79 -5.52
CA LEU A 59 -2.04 4.35 -4.17
C LEU A 59 -2.70 5.22 -3.09
N HIS A 60 -2.73 6.53 -3.31
CA HIS A 60 -3.41 7.48 -2.44
C HIS A 60 -4.91 7.17 -2.36
N ASP A 61 -5.59 6.96 -3.50
CA ASP A 61 -7.00 6.58 -3.53
C ASP A 61 -7.26 5.29 -2.75
N ARG A 62 -6.42 4.26 -2.94
CA ARG A 62 -6.52 3.01 -2.20
C ARG A 62 -6.36 3.22 -0.69
N MET A 63 -5.45 4.10 -0.27
CA MET A 63 -5.21 4.42 1.13
C MET A 63 -6.40 5.17 1.75
N VAL A 64 -6.92 6.17 1.05
CA VAL A 64 -8.02 7.01 1.52
C VAL A 64 -9.36 6.26 1.50
N VAL A 65 -9.66 5.52 0.42
CA VAL A 65 -10.91 4.74 0.31
C VAL A 65 -10.98 3.66 1.39
N ASN A 66 -9.86 2.97 1.66
CA ASN A 66 -9.84 1.98 2.75
C ASN A 66 -10.04 2.65 4.12
N ARG A 67 -9.44 3.82 4.35
CA ARG A 67 -9.63 4.58 5.60
C ARG A 67 -11.07 5.06 5.78
N ALA A 68 -11.70 5.58 4.74
CA ALA A 68 -13.09 6.03 4.75
C ALA A 68 -14.05 4.88 5.05
N ARG A 69 -13.84 3.70 4.46
CA ARG A 69 -14.65 2.49 4.74
C ARG A 69 -14.54 2.03 6.20
N LEU A 70 -13.35 2.11 6.79
CA LEU A 70 -13.15 1.77 8.21
C LEU A 70 -13.84 2.78 9.13
N SER A 71 -13.86 4.06 8.77
CA SER A 71 -14.51 5.12 9.57
C SER A 71 -16.03 5.14 9.42
N ALA A 72 -16.56 4.64 8.29
CA ALA A 72 -18.00 4.53 8.02
C ALA A 72 -18.63 3.25 8.57
N ARG A 73 -17.84 2.36 9.18
CA ARG A 73 -18.33 1.13 9.79
C ARG A 73 -18.97 1.51 11.13
N PRO A 74 -20.30 1.33 11.32
CA PRO A 74 -20.94 1.65 12.59
C PRO A 74 -20.33 0.79 13.69
N ASP A 75 -20.01 1.38 14.83
CA ASP A 75 -19.54 0.65 16.00
C ASP A 75 -20.55 -0.47 16.33
N PRO A 76 -20.12 -1.73 16.43
CA PRO A 76 -21.02 -2.79 16.84
C PRO A 76 -21.34 -2.58 18.33
N ILE A 77 -22.58 -2.10 18.56
CA ILE A 77 -23.38 -2.18 19.79
C ILE A 77 -23.13 -1.06 20.84
N ASN A 78 -24.07 -0.09 20.85
CA ASN A 78 -24.73 0.39 22.07
C ASN A 78 -26.13 -0.23 22.10
#